data_AF-A0A8X6WGX0-F1
#
_entry.id   AF-A0A8X6WGX0-F1
#
_cell.length_a   1.000
_cell.length_b   1.000
_cell.length_c   1.000
_cell.angle_alpha   90.00
_cell.angle_beta   90.00
_cell.angle_gamma   90.00
#
_symmetry.space_group_name_H-M   'P 1'
#
loop_
_entity.id
_entity.type
_entity.pdbx_description
1 polymer ?
#
loop_
_entity_poly.entity_id
_entity_poly.type
_entity_poly.pdbx_seq_one_letter_code
_entity_poly.pdbx_strand_id
1 'polypeptide(L)'
;MPLLVKNKLSPNLDLPRSFTETGSAFVENIGIIAKFSYLPENKRYKIIQLKEEGYSMRQIAAKVPCGLSTVVRTLKRFSETNFIADRGRSGQPRKTSLREDSLLRRISLSNRKLNSFKILKQWTLTSNVSVVRGRLLEIGLRDCKARPKPLLTISTQGRRLTWAREQSLWTIKDWEKVIFSDESQFCISDNQSSAYVRRCTHEEFSTQCLKPTVKYPTKVMVWGCMSSHGVGRLHIVSGTVKALNYIEILENKLLPTARDLFGNQSWIFQDDNAPCQRAKVVQKWLKDHTVNRMNWPGQSPPF
;
A
#
# COMPACT_ATOMS: atom_id res chain seq x y z
N MET A 1 -3.44 44.14 46.84
CA MET A 1 -3.58 43.77 48.27
C MET A 1 -5.06 43.54 48.56
N PRO A 2 -5.48 42.54 49.37
CA PRO A 2 -4.76 41.51 50.12
C PRO A 2 -5.00 40.09 49.52
N LEU A 3 -3.99 39.23 49.30
CA LEU A 3 -3.18 38.40 50.22
C LEU A 3 -3.88 37.14 50.78
N LEU A 4 -3.33 35.99 50.35
CA LEU A 4 -2.98 34.76 51.11
C LEU A 4 -4.15 33.98 51.75
N VAL A 5 -4.26 32.65 51.66
CA VAL A 5 -3.26 31.63 52.03
C VAL A 5 -3.58 30.33 51.28
N LYS A 6 -2.57 29.74 50.60
CA LYS A 6 -2.55 28.35 50.14
C LYS A 6 -1.91 27.50 51.25
N ASN A 7 -2.64 26.56 51.86
CA ASN A 7 -2.07 25.48 52.68
C ASN A 7 -2.00 24.23 51.79
N LYS A 8 -0.80 23.80 51.36
CA LYS A 8 0.12 22.87 52.06
C LYS A 8 -0.51 21.49 52.32
N LEU A 9 -0.39 20.62 51.32
CA LEU A 9 -0.32 19.17 51.48
C LEU A 9 1.08 18.74 51.09
N SER A 10 1.84 18.22 52.04
CA SER A 10 3.02 17.35 51.89
C SER A 10 3.43 16.93 53.31
N PRO A 11 4.25 15.88 53.53
CA PRO A 11 4.80 14.91 52.58
C PRO A 11 4.69 13.46 53.10
N ASN A 12 5.04 12.48 52.26
CA ASN A 12 6.00 11.44 52.64
C ASN A 12 6.43 10.69 51.36
N LEU A 13 7.38 11.33 50.67
CA LEU A 13 8.38 10.65 49.85
C LEU A 13 9.51 10.27 50.81
N ASP A 14 9.79 8.98 50.95
CA ASP A 14 11.02 8.51 51.56
C ASP A 14 11.98 8.02 50.46
N LEU A 15 12.90 8.91 50.10
CA LEU A 15 14.29 8.56 49.79
C LEU A 15 15.14 9.25 50.86
N PRO A 16 16.13 8.58 51.43
CA PRO A 16 17.49 9.15 51.37
C PRO A 16 18.54 8.01 51.25
N ARG A 17 19.77 8.16 50.77
CA ARG A 17 20.88 9.10 51.01
C ARG A 17 21.92 8.78 49.91
N SER A 18 22.87 9.58 49.46
CA SER A 18 23.28 10.97 49.66
C SER A 18 24.36 11.21 48.60
N PHE A 19 24.30 12.36 47.95
CA PHE A 19 25.39 12.93 47.18
C PHE A 19 26.52 13.35 48.13
N THR A 20 27.76 13.05 47.78
CA THR A 20 28.89 13.99 48.00
C THR A 20 29.76 13.96 46.76
N GLU A 21 29.84 15.12 46.11
CA GLU A 21 30.80 15.47 45.07
C GLU A 21 32.25 15.25 45.55
N THR A 22 33.15 14.90 44.64
CA THR A 22 34.38 15.67 44.31
C THR A 22 35.31 14.87 43.40
N GLY A 23 35.92 15.55 42.43
CA GLY A 23 37.16 15.14 41.72
C GLY A 23 36.96 14.08 40.63
N SER A 24 36.94 14.41 39.34
CA SER A 24 38.16 14.67 38.54
C SER A 24 39.29 13.67 38.79
N ALA A 25 39.66 12.96 37.70
CA ALA A 25 40.86 12.16 37.45
C ALA A 25 40.69 10.63 37.40
N PHE A 26 41.45 10.04 36.46
CA PHE A 26 41.65 8.62 36.11
C PHE A 26 40.48 7.96 35.36
N VAL A 27 40.45 7.75 34.04
CA VAL A 27 41.49 7.39 33.05
C VAL A 27 42.60 6.53 33.63
N GLU A 28 42.34 5.22 33.70
CA GLU A 28 43.25 4.10 33.39
C GLU A 28 42.58 2.81 33.93
N ASN A 29 42.20 1.87 33.08
CA ASN A 29 43.06 0.83 32.50
C ASN A 29 42.63 -0.53 33.07
N ILE A 30 41.71 -1.22 32.40
CA ILE A 30 41.68 -2.68 32.40
C ILE A 30 41.49 -3.13 30.95
N GLY A 31 42.61 -3.43 30.33
CA GLY A 31 42.69 -4.11 29.03
C GLY A 31 42.12 -5.52 29.14
N ILE A 32 40.95 -5.72 28.56
CA ILE A 32 40.56 -7.02 28.01
C ILE A 32 40.83 -6.93 26.51
N ILE A 33 41.88 -7.61 26.08
CA ILE A 33 42.27 -7.78 24.68
C ILE A 33 41.18 -8.59 23.97
N ALA A 34 40.14 -7.90 23.53
CA ALA A 34 39.25 -8.45 22.52
C ALA A 34 40.04 -8.50 21.20
N LYS A 35 40.27 -9.72 20.69
CA LYS A 35 40.76 -9.98 19.32
C LYS A 35 39.74 -9.44 18.31
N PHE A 36 39.72 -8.13 18.10
CA PHE A 36 38.94 -7.52 17.04
C PHE A 36 39.66 -7.75 15.71
N SER A 37 39.10 -8.64 14.88
CA SER A 37 39.51 -8.88 13.48
C SER A 37 39.25 -7.69 12.54
N TYR A 38 38.67 -6.60 13.08
CA TYR A 38 38.22 -5.43 12.34
C TYR A 38 38.96 -4.17 12.80
N LEU A 39 39.66 -3.52 11.86
CA LEU A 39 40.27 -2.21 12.08
C LEU A 39 39.32 -1.13 11.52
N PRO A 40 38.78 -0.21 12.33
CA PRO A 40 37.88 0.85 11.85
C PRO A 40 38.60 1.81 10.90
N GLU A 41 37.83 2.46 10.03
CA GLU A 41 38.34 3.30 8.94
C GLU A 41 39.18 4.49 9.42
N ASN A 42 38.79 5.12 10.53
CA ASN A 42 39.55 6.20 11.16
C ASN A 42 40.98 5.79 11.55
N LYS A 43 41.17 4.57 12.06
CA LYS A 43 42.50 4.03 12.39
C LYS A 43 43.30 3.73 11.13
N ARG A 44 42.66 3.31 10.04
CA ARG A 44 43.32 3.10 8.75
C ARG A 44 43.79 4.40 8.13
N TYR A 45 42.94 5.43 8.18
CA TYR A 45 43.31 6.79 7.74
C TYR A 45 44.52 7.30 8.52
N LYS A 46 44.51 7.16 9.85
CA LYS A 46 45.63 7.58 10.69
C LYS A 46 46.92 6.80 10.42
N ILE A 47 46.84 5.52 10.07
CA ILE A 47 48.01 4.73 9.63
C ILE A 47 48.60 5.27 8.33
N ILE A 48 47.76 5.64 7.36
CA ILE A 48 48.19 6.19 6.07
C ILE A 48 48.84 7.56 6.28
N GLN A 49 48.18 8.46 7.02
CA GLN A 49 48.70 9.79 7.34
C GLN A 49 50.05 9.71 8.07
N LEU A 50 50.18 8.88 9.11
CA LEU A 50 51.45 8.71 9.82
C LEU A 50 52.56 8.12 8.93
N LYS A 51 52.19 7.37 7.89
CA LYS A 51 53.17 6.86 6.92
C LYS A 51 53.66 7.97 5.99
N GLU A 52 52.79 8.89 5.59
CA GLU A 52 53.13 10.09 4.80
C GLU A 52 54.01 11.05 5.61
N GLU A 53 53.75 11.19 6.91
CA GLU A 53 54.57 11.96 7.86
C GLU A 53 55.96 11.32 8.15
N GLY A 54 56.29 10.18 7.53
CA GLY A 54 57.62 9.58 7.58
C GLY A 54 57.88 8.62 8.76
N TYR A 55 56.87 8.29 9.57
CA TYR A 55 57.06 7.35 10.69
C TYR A 55 57.37 5.92 10.21
N SER A 56 58.20 5.20 10.97
CA SER A 56 58.46 3.78 10.75
C SER A 56 57.24 2.93 11.13
N MET A 57 57.09 1.76 10.52
CA MET A 57 55.93 0.88 10.75
C MET A 57 55.75 0.50 12.24
N ARG A 58 56.84 0.37 13.00
CA ARG A 58 56.80 0.10 14.45
C ARG A 58 56.29 1.31 15.24
N GLN A 59 56.71 2.52 14.87
CA GLN A 59 56.20 3.76 15.48
C GLN A 59 54.71 3.97 15.17
N ILE A 60 54.28 3.66 13.95
CA ILE A 60 52.86 3.73 13.56
C ILE A 60 52.02 2.74 14.39
N ALA A 61 52.50 1.51 14.58
CA ALA A 61 51.80 0.49 15.39
C ALA A 61 51.71 0.87 16.89
N ALA A 62 52.68 1.63 17.40
CA ALA A 62 52.63 2.18 18.76
C ALA A 62 51.66 3.38 18.86
N LYS A 63 51.64 4.28 17.87
CA LYS A 63 50.78 5.47 17.83
C LYS A 63 49.31 5.15 17.51
N VAL A 64 49.06 4.13 16.70
CA VAL A 64 47.73 3.57 16.45
C VAL A 64 47.75 2.17 17.07
N PRO A 65 47.26 1.97 18.30
CA PRO A 65 47.37 0.70 19.01
C PRO A 65 46.70 -0.44 18.23
N CYS A 66 47.51 -1.09 17.38
CA CYS A 66 47.17 -2.17 16.47
C CYS A 66 48.44 -2.96 16.15
N GLY A 67 48.29 -4.24 15.76
CA GLY A 67 49.46 -5.07 15.47
C GLY A 67 50.25 -4.56 14.25
N LEU A 68 51.58 -4.73 14.26
CA LEU A 68 52.47 -4.37 13.16
C LEU A 68 52.04 -4.98 11.82
N SER A 69 51.56 -6.23 11.82
CA SER A 69 51.01 -6.90 10.64
C SER A 69 49.78 -6.18 10.05
N THR A 70 48.98 -5.53 10.90
CA THR A 70 47.81 -4.75 10.48
C THR A 70 48.24 -3.45 9.80
N VAL A 71 49.28 -2.78 10.31
CA VAL A 71 49.88 -1.59 9.67
C VAL A 71 50.40 -1.95 8.29
N VAL A 72 51.21 -3.02 8.18
CA VAL A 72 51.76 -3.49 6.90
C VAL A 72 50.67 -3.85 5.91
N ARG A 73 49.66 -4.63 6.34
CA ARG A 73 48.54 -5.05 5.48
C ARG A 73 47.70 -3.85 5.01
N THR A 74 47.48 -2.86 5.88
CA THR A 74 46.71 -1.66 5.55
C THR A 74 47.43 -0.81 4.51
N LEU A 75 48.73 -0.57 4.71
CA LEU A 75 49.54 0.23 3.79
C LEU A 75 49.76 -0.47 2.45
N LYS A 76 50.05 -1.78 2.45
CA LYS A 76 50.14 -2.58 1.22
C LYS A 76 48.83 -2.55 0.43
N ARG A 77 47.70 -2.71 1.12
CA ARG A 77 46.38 -2.62 0.47
C ARG A 77 46.14 -1.22 -0.09
N PHE A 78 46.49 -0.16 0.67
CA PHE A 78 46.33 1.21 0.22
C PHE A 78 47.18 1.50 -1.02
N SER A 79 48.44 1.04 -1.08
CA SER A 79 49.28 1.20 -2.27
C SER A 79 48.76 0.44 -3.50
N GLU A 80 48.02 -0.66 -3.30
CA GLU A 80 47.45 -1.44 -4.41
C GLU A 80 46.12 -0.87 -4.91
N THR A 81 45.29 -0.27 -4.05
CA THR A 81 43.92 0.12 -4.41
C THR A 81 43.58 1.59 -4.23
N ASN A 82 44.41 2.40 -3.55
CA ASN A 82 44.11 3.79 -3.15
C ASN A 82 42.77 3.99 -2.40
N PHE A 83 42.20 2.90 -1.85
CA PHE A 83 40.93 2.91 -1.12
C PHE A 83 41.14 2.50 0.35
N ILE A 84 40.53 3.24 1.27
CA ILE A 84 40.61 3.03 2.72
C ILE A 84 39.50 2.09 3.22
N ALA A 85 38.35 2.12 2.55
CA ALA A 85 37.21 1.27 2.81
C ALA A 85 37.53 -0.24 2.69
N ASP A 86 36.70 -1.08 3.28
CA ASP A 86 36.80 -2.52 3.08
C ASP A 86 36.39 -2.89 1.65
N ARG A 87 37.06 -3.89 1.07
CA ARG A 87 36.58 -4.51 -0.17
C ARG A 87 35.21 -5.14 0.11
N GLY A 88 34.33 -5.07 -0.88
CA GLY A 88 33.12 -5.88 -0.89
C GLY A 88 33.52 -7.34 -0.64
N ARG A 89 32.98 -7.94 0.43
CA ARG A 89 33.24 -9.35 0.71
C ARG A 89 32.58 -10.17 -0.39
N SER A 90 33.26 -11.19 -0.89
CA SER A 90 32.65 -12.18 -1.75
C SER A 90 31.47 -12.79 -0.99
N GLY A 91 30.25 -12.58 -1.50
CA GLY A 91 29.07 -13.23 -0.95
C GLY A 91 29.14 -14.74 -1.11
N GLN A 92 28.20 -15.44 -0.50
CA GLN A 92 28.04 -16.87 -0.75
C GLN A 92 27.80 -17.09 -2.26
N PRO A 93 28.52 -18.05 -2.89
CA PRO A 93 28.29 -18.38 -4.29
C PRO A 93 26.83 -18.82 -4.50
N ARG A 94 26.27 -18.47 -5.66
CA ARG A 94 24.89 -18.83 -6.00
C ARG A 94 24.74 -20.35 -6.11
N LYS A 95 23.64 -20.87 -5.58
CA LYS A 95 23.25 -22.29 -5.73
C LYS A 95 22.72 -22.61 -7.11
N THR A 96 22.29 -21.61 -7.88
CA THR A 96 21.68 -21.76 -9.19
C THR A 96 22.53 -21.10 -10.28
N SER A 97 22.46 -21.69 -11.47
CA SER A 97 23.02 -21.19 -12.71
C SER A 97 22.06 -20.25 -13.43
N LEU A 98 22.58 -19.45 -14.37
CA LEU A 98 21.75 -18.56 -15.21
C LEU A 98 20.72 -19.34 -16.05
N ARG A 99 21.05 -20.57 -16.47
CA ARG A 99 20.15 -21.45 -17.22
C ARG A 99 18.95 -21.87 -16.36
N GLU A 100 19.21 -22.20 -15.11
CA GLU A 100 18.18 -22.56 -14.15
C GLU A 100 17.26 -21.40 -13.80
N ASP A 101 17.83 -20.21 -13.54
CA ASP A 101 17.06 -19.00 -13.28
C ASP A 101 16.17 -18.64 -14.49
N SER A 102 16.67 -18.86 -15.72
CA SER A 102 15.90 -18.68 -16.96
C SER A 102 14.73 -19.67 -17.08
N LEU A 103 14.94 -20.93 -16.67
CA LEU A 103 13.87 -21.93 -16.64
C LEU A 103 12.82 -21.58 -15.58
N LEU A 104 13.25 -21.15 -14.40
CA LEU A 104 12.38 -20.72 -13.32
C LEU A 104 11.49 -19.55 -13.75
N ARG A 105 12.08 -18.56 -14.43
CA ARG A 105 11.34 -17.46 -15.05
C ARG A 105 10.30 -17.99 -16.02
N ARG A 106 10.67 -18.87 -16.95
CA ARG A 106 9.73 -19.43 -17.95
C ARG A 106 8.54 -20.13 -17.29
N ILE A 107 8.77 -20.96 -16.28
CA ILE A 107 7.72 -21.67 -15.53
C ILE A 107 6.78 -20.67 -14.83
N SER A 108 7.34 -19.64 -14.19
CA SER A 108 6.52 -18.61 -13.53
C SER A 108 5.71 -17.80 -14.54
N LEU A 109 6.29 -17.46 -15.69
CA LEU A 109 5.63 -16.67 -16.74
C LEU A 109 4.53 -17.43 -17.47
N SER A 110 4.68 -18.74 -17.68
CA SER A 110 3.67 -19.57 -18.34
C SER A 110 2.41 -19.74 -17.48
N ASN A 111 2.56 -19.80 -16.16
CA ASN A 111 1.44 -19.81 -15.23
C ASN A 111 1.71 -18.96 -13.99
N ARG A 112 1.27 -17.70 -14.06
CA ARG A 112 1.42 -16.67 -13.01
C ARG A 112 0.75 -17.01 -11.68
N LYS A 113 -0.10 -18.04 -11.64
CA LYS A 113 -0.83 -18.46 -10.42
C LYS A 113 -0.13 -19.58 -9.66
N LEU A 114 0.98 -20.11 -10.16
CA LEU A 114 1.75 -21.11 -9.43
C LEU A 114 2.43 -20.47 -8.21
N ASN A 115 2.31 -21.12 -7.06
CA ASN A 115 3.06 -20.75 -5.87
C ASN A 115 4.50 -21.28 -5.95
N SER A 116 5.40 -20.73 -5.13
CA SER A 116 6.83 -21.08 -5.15
C SER A 116 7.08 -22.59 -4.93
N PHE A 117 6.21 -23.29 -4.18
CA PHE A 117 6.30 -24.74 -3.98
C PHE A 117 5.96 -25.54 -5.25
N LYS A 118 4.89 -25.17 -5.96
CA LYS A 118 4.51 -25.80 -7.24
C LYS A 118 5.54 -25.53 -8.32
N ILE A 119 6.10 -24.31 -8.35
CA ILE A 119 7.20 -23.97 -9.27
C ILE A 119 8.42 -24.85 -8.97
N LEU A 120 8.81 -25.01 -7.70
CA LEU A 120 9.91 -25.87 -7.30
C LEU A 120 9.70 -27.32 -7.80
N LYS A 121 8.51 -27.89 -7.62
CA LYS A 121 8.19 -29.25 -8.08
C LYS A 121 8.35 -29.43 -9.60
N GLN A 122 8.05 -28.40 -10.39
CA GLN A 122 8.21 -28.42 -11.85
C GLN A 122 9.64 -28.14 -12.31
N TRP A 123 10.41 -27.40 -11.50
CA TRP A 123 11.77 -27.00 -11.81
C TRP A 123 12.77 -28.12 -11.50
N THR A 124 12.86 -28.59 -10.25
CA THR A 124 13.62 -29.78 -9.77
C THR A 124 13.46 -29.98 -8.24
N LEU A 125 13.53 -31.23 -7.76
CA LEU A 125 13.29 -31.63 -6.35
C LEU A 125 14.43 -31.32 -5.35
N THR A 126 15.59 -30.85 -5.79
CA THR A 126 16.81 -30.75 -4.95
C THR A 126 17.02 -29.39 -4.28
N SER A 127 16.12 -28.43 -4.50
CA SER A 127 16.25 -27.06 -4.00
C SER A 127 15.19 -26.70 -2.95
N ASN A 128 15.34 -25.54 -2.31
CA ASN A 128 14.40 -25.01 -1.31
C ASN A 128 13.48 -23.95 -1.93
N VAL A 129 12.22 -23.89 -1.47
CA VAL A 129 11.22 -22.89 -1.87
C VAL A 129 11.74 -21.45 -1.72
N SER A 130 12.58 -21.20 -0.71
CA SER A 130 13.22 -19.90 -0.46
C SER A 130 14.15 -19.46 -1.59
N VAL A 131 14.82 -20.42 -2.26
CA VAL A 131 15.66 -20.14 -3.43
C VAL A 131 14.78 -19.69 -4.59
N VAL A 132 13.70 -20.44 -4.88
CA VAL A 132 12.73 -20.06 -5.92
C VAL A 132 12.19 -18.66 -5.69
N ARG A 133 11.71 -18.36 -4.48
CA ARG A 133 11.20 -17.04 -4.12
C ARG A 133 12.26 -15.95 -4.29
N GLY A 134 13.47 -16.17 -3.78
CA GLY A 134 14.58 -15.22 -3.90
C GLY A 134 14.95 -14.93 -5.36
N ARG A 135 15.06 -15.97 -6.19
CA ARG A 135 15.36 -15.84 -7.63
C ARG A 135 14.25 -15.07 -8.36
N LEU A 136 12.99 -15.36 -8.08
CA LEU A 136 11.86 -14.64 -8.66
C LEU A 136 11.84 -13.16 -8.23
N LEU A 137 12.15 -12.86 -6.97
CA LEU A 137 12.26 -11.49 -6.48
C LEU A 137 13.40 -10.71 -7.13
N GLU A 138 14.56 -11.34 -7.35
CA GLU A 138 15.71 -10.70 -8.03
C GLU A 138 15.36 -10.23 -9.45
N ILE A 139 14.47 -10.95 -10.16
CA ILE A 139 13.97 -10.57 -11.49
C ILE A 139 12.69 -9.71 -11.45
N GLY A 140 12.29 -9.24 -10.26
CA GLY A 140 11.14 -8.36 -10.07
C GLY A 140 9.78 -9.06 -10.01
N LEU A 141 9.71 -10.39 -10.00
CA LEU A 141 8.47 -11.14 -9.84
C LEU A 141 8.14 -11.31 -8.36
N ARG A 142 7.15 -10.54 -7.90
CA ARG A 142 6.67 -10.53 -6.51
C ARG A 142 5.34 -11.25 -6.38
N ASP A 143 5.15 -11.91 -5.24
CA ASP A 143 3.85 -12.46 -4.86
C ASP A 143 2.90 -11.31 -4.53
N CYS A 144 1.85 -11.15 -5.34
CA CYS A 144 0.84 -10.11 -5.19
C CYS A 144 -0.55 -10.74 -5.14
N LYS A 145 -1.48 -10.12 -4.39
CA LYS A 145 -2.89 -10.49 -4.44
C LYS A 145 -3.46 -10.13 -5.82
N ALA A 146 -4.03 -11.11 -6.52
CA ALA A 146 -4.74 -10.87 -7.78
C ALA A 146 -5.92 -9.92 -7.54
N ARG A 147 -6.12 -8.95 -8.42
CA ARG A 147 -7.25 -8.01 -8.32
C ARG A 147 -8.53 -8.73 -8.75
N PRO A 148 -9.59 -8.75 -7.92
CA PRO A 148 -10.88 -9.27 -8.35
C PRO A 148 -11.42 -8.34 -9.45
N LYS A 149 -11.73 -8.91 -10.61
CA LYS A 149 -12.44 -8.21 -11.69
C LYS A 149 -13.54 -9.12 -12.23
N PRO A 150 -14.70 -8.56 -12.62
CA PRO A 150 -15.76 -9.34 -13.24
C PRO A 150 -15.24 -9.98 -14.54
N LEU A 151 -15.66 -11.21 -14.80
CA LEU A 151 -15.35 -11.90 -16.04
C LEU A 151 -16.20 -11.31 -17.17
N LEU A 152 -15.56 -10.73 -18.18
CA LEU A 152 -16.24 -10.13 -19.32
C LEU A 152 -16.23 -11.08 -20.52
N THR A 153 -17.39 -11.26 -21.15
CA THR A 153 -17.50 -11.96 -22.43
C THR A 153 -16.84 -11.16 -23.55
N ILE A 154 -16.37 -11.83 -24.61
CA ILE A 154 -15.73 -11.17 -25.78
C ILE A 154 -16.65 -10.10 -26.38
N SER A 155 -17.95 -10.41 -26.52
CA SER A 155 -18.96 -9.45 -26.98
C SER A 155 -19.06 -8.20 -26.09
N THR A 156 -19.04 -8.38 -24.76
CA THR A 156 -19.10 -7.24 -23.82
C THR A 156 -17.83 -6.40 -23.88
N GLN A 157 -16.66 -7.03 -24.04
CA GLN A 157 -15.39 -6.31 -24.26
C GLN A 157 -15.44 -5.47 -25.54
N GLY A 158 -15.95 -6.04 -26.64
CA GLY A 158 -16.14 -5.32 -27.90
C GLY A 158 -17.05 -4.10 -27.76
N ARG A 159 -18.22 -4.27 -27.15
CA ARG A 159 -19.16 -3.14 -26.89
C ARG A 159 -18.53 -2.04 -26.04
N ARG A 160 -17.80 -2.40 -24.98
CA ARG A 160 -17.10 -1.44 -24.11
C ARG A 160 -16.00 -0.69 -24.85
N LEU A 161 -15.24 -1.38 -25.71
CA LEU A 161 -14.18 -0.77 -26.49
C LEU A 161 -14.72 0.20 -27.56
N THR A 162 -15.77 -0.20 -28.27
CA THR A 162 -16.44 0.66 -29.25
C THR A 162 -16.96 1.92 -28.60
N TRP A 163 -17.71 1.79 -27.49
CA TRP A 163 -18.18 2.92 -26.70
C TRP A 163 -17.01 3.79 -26.23
N ALA A 164 -15.99 3.22 -25.58
CA ALA A 164 -14.85 4.02 -25.11
C ALA A 164 -14.15 4.80 -26.23
N ARG A 165 -14.08 4.25 -27.46
CA ARG A 165 -13.56 4.97 -28.64
C ARG A 165 -14.49 6.10 -29.08
N GLU A 166 -15.79 5.86 -29.17
CA GLU A 166 -16.77 6.90 -29.52
C GLU A 166 -16.75 8.05 -28.51
N GLN A 167 -16.75 7.73 -27.21
CA GLN A 167 -16.71 8.70 -26.12
C GLN A 167 -15.35 9.36 -25.94
N SER A 168 -14.25 8.78 -26.43
CA SER A 168 -12.93 9.45 -26.43
C SER A 168 -12.89 10.71 -27.32
N LEU A 169 -13.84 10.83 -28.27
CA LEU A 169 -13.97 12.00 -29.13
C LEU A 169 -14.76 13.15 -28.48
N TRP A 170 -15.39 12.90 -27.33
CA TRP A 170 -16.20 13.90 -26.65
C TRP A 170 -15.33 14.96 -25.99
N THR A 171 -15.77 16.21 -26.10
CA THR A 171 -15.11 17.33 -25.45
C THR A 171 -15.55 17.45 -23.98
N ILE A 172 -14.84 18.25 -23.19
CA ILE A 172 -15.24 18.57 -21.81
C ILE A 172 -16.68 19.13 -21.78
N LYS A 173 -17.04 19.99 -22.74
CA LYS A 173 -18.40 20.57 -22.85
C LYS A 173 -19.48 19.53 -23.13
N ASP A 174 -19.13 18.40 -23.75
CA ASP A 174 -20.08 17.31 -23.97
C ASP A 174 -20.29 16.51 -22.69
N TRP A 175 -19.21 16.26 -21.94
CA TRP A 175 -19.29 15.66 -20.61
C TRP A 175 -20.00 16.53 -19.58
N GLU A 176 -19.90 17.86 -19.70
CA GLU A 176 -20.59 18.81 -18.82
C GLU A 176 -22.10 18.72 -18.91
N LYS A 177 -22.64 18.20 -20.03
CA LYS A 177 -24.08 18.00 -20.23
C LYS A 177 -24.60 16.74 -19.56
N VAL A 178 -23.73 15.87 -19.02
CA VAL A 178 -24.13 14.54 -18.54
C VAL A 178 -24.53 14.59 -17.07
N ILE A 179 -25.71 14.04 -16.77
CA ILE A 179 -26.14 13.70 -15.42
C ILE A 179 -25.93 12.20 -15.23
N PHE A 180 -24.97 11.86 -14.38
CA PHE A 180 -24.72 10.48 -13.96
C PHE A 180 -25.66 10.13 -12.81
N SER A 181 -26.17 8.90 -12.81
CA SER A 181 -26.97 8.37 -11.70
C SER A 181 -26.55 6.94 -11.37
N ASP A 182 -26.65 6.60 -10.08
CA ASP A 182 -26.35 5.26 -9.60
C ASP A 182 -27.11 4.97 -8.30
N GLU A 183 -27.25 3.69 -7.99
CA GLU A 183 -27.78 3.18 -6.74
C GLU A 183 -26.65 2.61 -5.87
N SER A 184 -26.46 3.20 -4.69
CA SER A 184 -25.48 2.72 -3.72
C SER A 184 -26.15 2.15 -2.47
N GLN A 185 -25.63 1.01 -2.00
CA GLN A 185 -26.12 0.36 -0.79
C GLN A 185 -25.16 0.58 0.38
N PHE A 186 -25.68 1.19 1.45
CA PHE A 186 -24.96 1.49 2.68
C PHE A 186 -25.42 0.55 3.79
N CYS A 187 -24.48 -0.03 4.55
CA CYS A 187 -24.81 -0.81 5.74
C CYS A 187 -24.87 0.12 6.95
N ILE A 188 -25.92 0.01 7.76
CA ILE A 188 -26.10 0.85 8.97
C ILE A 188 -25.19 0.37 10.11
N SER A 189 -24.86 -0.92 10.14
CA SER A 189 -23.93 -1.47 11.14
C SER A 189 -22.49 -1.15 10.77
N ASP A 190 -21.67 -0.87 11.79
CA ASP A 190 -20.24 -0.55 11.66
C ASP A 190 -19.52 -1.60 10.83
N ASN A 191 -19.31 -1.27 9.57
CA ASN A 191 -18.58 -2.08 8.64
C ASN A 191 -17.08 -1.80 8.83
N GLN A 192 -16.56 -2.07 10.04
CA GLN A 192 -15.12 -2.14 10.27
C GLN A 192 -14.60 -3.33 9.47
N SER A 193 -14.33 -3.10 8.18
CA SER A 193 -13.98 -4.12 7.20
C SER A 193 -12.73 -4.91 7.59
N SER A 194 -11.96 -4.45 8.59
CA SER A 194 -10.88 -5.19 9.23
C SER A 194 -10.67 -4.68 10.67
N ALA A 195 -11.44 -5.18 11.63
CA ALA A 195 -11.13 -4.98 13.05
C ALA A 195 -9.88 -5.81 13.38
N TYR A 196 -8.75 -5.15 13.61
CA TYR A 196 -7.53 -5.81 14.08
C TYR A 196 -7.62 -5.98 15.60
N VAL A 197 -7.53 -7.23 16.05
CA VAL A 197 -7.47 -7.58 17.48
C VAL A 197 -6.05 -8.05 17.80
N ARG A 198 -5.49 -7.63 18.93
CA ARG A 198 -4.29 -8.24 19.51
C ARG A 198 -4.72 -9.31 20.49
N ARG A 199 -4.31 -10.57 20.27
CA ARG A 199 -4.71 -11.73 21.08
C ARG A 199 -3.63 -12.80 21.09
N CYS A 200 -3.60 -13.63 22.12
CA CYS A 200 -2.87 -14.89 22.10
C CYS A 200 -3.59 -15.93 21.22
N THR A 201 -2.88 -16.99 20.80
CA THR A 201 -3.42 -18.02 19.89
C THR A 201 -4.69 -18.68 20.44
N HIS A 202 -4.72 -18.96 21.75
CA HIS A 202 -5.84 -19.63 22.43
C HIS A 202 -7.07 -18.73 22.66
N GLU A 203 -6.94 -17.42 22.47
CA GLU A 203 -8.03 -16.45 22.70
C GLU A 203 -8.85 -16.18 21.42
N GLU A 204 -8.66 -16.97 20.36
CA GLU A 204 -9.34 -16.78 19.05
C GLU A 204 -10.84 -16.64 19.14
N PHE A 205 -11.45 -17.41 20.03
CA PHE A 205 -12.90 -17.46 20.21
C PHE A 205 -13.37 -16.71 21.46
N SER A 206 -12.48 -15.95 22.12
CA SER A 206 -12.88 -15.05 23.20
C SER A 206 -13.80 -13.97 22.65
N THR A 207 -14.91 -13.69 23.32
CA THR A 207 -15.90 -12.68 22.89
C THR A 207 -15.28 -11.30 22.70
N GLN A 208 -14.25 -10.96 23.48
CA GLN A 208 -13.48 -9.71 23.35
C GLN A 208 -12.62 -9.66 22.07
N CYS A 209 -12.30 -10.81 21.50
CA CYS A 209 -11.50 -10.97 20.29
C CYS A 209 -12.33 -11.27 19.03
N LEU A 210 -13.63 -11.50 19.19
CA LEU A 210 -14.55 -11.74 18.09
C LEU A 210 -15.12 -10.42 17.56
N LYS A 211 -15.33 -10.37 16.25
CA LYS A 211 -16.16 -9.35 15.63
C LYS A 211 -17.57 -9.93 15.47
N PRO A 212 -18.60 -9.40 16.16
CA PRO A 212 -19.96 -9.84 15.97
C PRO A 212 -20.38 -9.63 14.50
N THR A 213 -20.93 -10.66 13.88
CA THR A 213 -21.48 -10.59 12.52
C THR A 213 -22.95 -10.98 12.52
N VAL A 214 -23.80 -10.11 11.99
CA VAL A 214 -25.21 -10.44 11.74
C VAL A 214 -25.36 -11.04 10.35
N LYS A 215 -26.16 -12.10 10.22
CA LYS A 215 -26.38 -12.80 8.93
C LYS A 215 -27.00 -11.88 7.86
N TYR A 216 -27.87 -10.97 8.30
CA TYR A 216 -28.55 -9.98 7.45
C TYR A 216 -28.40 -8.58 8.06
N PRO A 217 -27.31 -7.85 7.75
CA PRO A 217 -27.16 -6.49 8.25
C PRO A 217 -28.25 -5.60 7.66
N THR A 218 -28.72 -4.63 8.45
CA THR A 218 -29.63 -3.60 7.97
C THR A 218 -28.90 -2.73 6.94
N LYS A 219 -29.52 -2.57 5.76
CA LYS A 219 -28.96 -1.83 4.64
C LYS A 219 -29.95 -0.79 4.15
N VAL A 220 -29.44 0.35 3.74
CA VAL A 220 -30.19 1.42 3.07
C VAL A 220 -29.69 1.52 1.64
N MET A 221 -30.60 1.50 0.69
CA MET A 221 -30.29 1.79 -0.71
C MET A 221 -30.59 3.26 -0.97
N VAL A 222 -29.64 3.97 -1.57
CA VAL A 222 -29.78 5.37 -1.90
C VAL A 222 -29.56 5.51 -3.40
N TRP A 223 -30.53 6.11 -4.08
CA TRP A 223 -30.37 6.60 -5.43
C TRP A 223 -29.85 8.04 -5.36
N GLY A 224 -28.91 8.36 -6.23
CA GLY A 224 -28.40 9.73 -6.38
C GLY A 224 -28.00 10.01 -7.81
N CYS A 225 -27.88 11.30 -8.12
CA CYS A 225 -27.32 11.75 -9.37
C CYS A 225 -26.37 12.93 -9.17
N MET A 226 -25.49 13.18 -10.14
CA MET A 226 -24.57 14.30 -10.15
C MET A 226 -24.17 14.68 -11.57
N SER A 227 -23.70 15.91 -11.76
CA SER A 227 -23.07 16.38 -13.00
C SER A 227 -21.84 17.22 -12.69
N SER A 228 -21.17 17.73 -13.74
CA SER A 228 -20.10 18.72 -13.60
C SER A 228 -20.52 19.99 -12.85
N HIS A 229 -21.82 20.32 -12.86
CA HIS A 229 -22.37 21.52 -12.23
C HIS A 229 -22.66 21.33 -10.73
N GLY A 230 -22.64 20.10 -10.23
CA GLY A 230 -22.86 19.81 -8.82
C GLY A 230 -23.56 18.48 -8.55
N VAL A 231 -23.89 18.28 -7.28
CA VAL A 231 -24.61 17.10 -6.81
C VAL A 231 -26.12 17.30 -6.96
N GLY A 232 -26.80 16.24 -7.38
CA GLY A 232 -28.25 16.19 -7.48
C GLY A 232 -28.93 15.76 -6.19
N ARG A 233 -30.26 15.63 -6.28
CA ARG A 233 -31.09 15.20 -5.15
C ARG A 233 -30.89 13.72 -4.85
N LEU A 234 -30.68 13.37 -3.58
CA LEU A 234 -30.67 11.99 -3.11
C LEU A 234 -32.08 11.48 -2.81
N HIS A 235 -32.27 10.17 -2.96
CA HIS A 235 -33.51 9.49 -2.59
C HIS A 235 -33.23 8.16 -1.91
N ILE A 236 -33.77 7.99 -0.71
CA ILE A 236 -33.72 6.73 0.03
C ILE A 236 -34.74 5.78 -0.58
N VAL A 237 -34.24 4.73 -1.22
CA VAL A 237 -35.08 3.70 -1.82
C VAL A 237 -35.55 2.74 -0.73
N SER A 238 -36.87 2.62 -0.58
CA SER A 238 -37.48 1.63 0.30
C SER A 238 -37.71 0.31 -0.46
N GLY A 239 -36.95 -0.73 -0.10
CA GLY A 239 -37.06 -2.06 -0.71
C GLY A 239 -36.43 -2.17 -2.11
N THR A 240 -36.98 -3.04 -2.94
CA THR A 240 -36.47 -3.29 -4.31
C THR A 240 -37.02 -2.24 -5.29
N VAL A 241 -36.13 -1.59 -6.06
CA VAL A 241 -36.53 -0.66 -7.13
C VAL A 241 -37.29 -1.39 -8.23
N LYS A 242 -38.61 -1.20 -8.28
CA LYS A 242 -39.44 -1.58 -9.43
C LYS A 242 -39.46 -0.46 -10.46
N ALA A 243 -39.88 -0.78 -11.69
CA ALA A 243 -39.93 0.18 -12.78
C ALA A 243 -40.80 1.42 -12.48
N LEU A 244 -41.94 1.27 -11.81
CA LEU A 244 -42.82 2.39 -11.44
C LEU A 244 -42.18 3.28 -10.37
N ASN A 245 -41.63 2.67 -9.31
CA ASN A 245 -40.88 3.41 -8.29
C ASN A 245 -39.69 4.16 -8.90
N TYR A 246 -39.04 3.58 -9.91
CA TYR A 246 -37.97 4.28 -10.62
C TYR A 246 -38.48 5.51 -11.36
N ILE A 247 -39.65 5.44 -12.02
CA ILE A 247 -40.30 6.60 -12.65
C ILE A 247 -40.56 7.70 -11.61
N GLU A 248 -41.10 7.35 -10.44
CA GLU A 248 -41.33 8.32 -9.36
C GLU A 248 -40.02 8.99 -8.90
N ILE A 249 -38.91 8.24 -8.85
CA ILE A 249 -37.59 8.80 -8.56
C ILE A 249 -37.17 9.80 -9.65
N LEU A 250 -37.32 9.43 -10.93
CA LEU A 250 -36.96 10.32 -12.03
C LEU A 250 -37.81 11.61 -12.02
N GLU A 251 -39.12 11.50 -11.80
CA GLU A 251 -40.04 12.64 -11.71
C GLU A 251 -39.70 13.56 -10.54
N ASN A 252 -39.50 13.00 -9.35
CA ASN A 252 -39.37 13.79 -8.12
C ASN A 252 -37.93 14.24 -7.83
N LYS A 253 -36.94 13.61 -8.45
CA LYS A 253 -35.51 13.82 -8.13
C LYS A 253 -34.69 14.19 -9.35
N LEU A 254 -34.79 13.44 -10.46
CA LEU A 254 -33.99 13.73 -11.65
C LEU A 254 -34.44 15.03 -12.33
N LEU A 255 -35.71 15.17 -12.71
CA LEU A 255 -36.19 16.35 -13.46
C LEU A 255 -35.97 17.67 -12.69
N PRO A 256 -36.25 17.75 -11.37
CA PRO A 256 -35.93 18.94 -10.60
C PRO A 256 -34.43 19.20 -10.54
N THR A 257 -33.60 18.17 -10.36
CA THR A 257 -32.14 18.32 -10.40
C THR A 257 -31.66 18.87 -11.75
N ALA A 258 -32.20 18.35 -12.86
CA ALA A 258 -31.83 18.82 -14.18
C ALA A 258 -32.20 20.29 -14.37
N ARG A 259 -33.39 20.70 -13.90
CA ARG A 259 -33.82 22.10 -13.91
C ARG A 259 -32.91 22.99 -13.06
N ASP A 260 -32.57 22.54 -11.85
CA ASP A 260 -31.74 23.29 -10.91
C ASP A 260 -30.29 23.47 -11.43
N LEU A 261 -29.72 22.44 -12.09
CA LEU A 261 -28.32 22.45 -12.54
C LEU A 261 -28.12 22.99 -13.96
N PHE A 262 -29.08 22.79 -14.87
CA PHE A 262 -28.93 23.13 -16.29
C PHE A 262 -29.88 24.24 -16.76
N GLY A 263 -30.92 24.56 -15.99
CA GLY A 263 -31.95 25.52 -16.39
C GLY A 263 -32.58 25.12 -17.74
N ASN A 264 -32.35 25.95 -18.77
CA ASN A 264 -32.85 25.73 -20.13
C ASN A 264 -31.83 25.05 -21.06
N GLN A 265 -30.64 24.69 -20.56
CA GLN A 265 -29.62 24.02 -21.36
C GLN A 265 -29.99 22.54 -21.58
N SER A 266 -29.50 21.98 -22.67
CA SER A 266 -29.66 20.55 -22.95
C SER A 266 -28.74 19.71 -22.07
N TRP A 267 -29.25 18.54 -21.67
CA TRP A 267 -28.54 17.59 -20.82
C TRP A 267 -28.79 16.16 -21.29
N ILE A 268 -27.93 15.24 -20.86
CA ILE A 268 -27.95 13.83 -21.21
C ILE A 268 -28.01 13.02 -19.92
N PHE A 269 -28.93 12.06 -19.83
CA PHE A 269 -29.08 11.20 -18.68
C PHE A 269 -28.27 9.90 -18.82
N GLN A 270 -27.51 9.52 -17.80
CA GLN A 270 -26.79 8.25 -17.75
C GLN A 270 -27.25 7.38 -16.56
N ASP A 271 -27.45 6.08 -16.84
CA ASP A 271 -27.75 5.02 -15.88
C ASP A 271 -27.07 3.68 -16.28
N ASP A 272 -27.11 2.66 -15.42
CA ASP A 272 -26.29 1.44 -15.51
C ASP A 272 -26.89 0.31 -16.38
N ASN A 273 -28.07 0.51 -16.96
CA ASN A 273 -28.88 -0.49 -17.66
C ASN A 273 -29.52 -1.57 -16.76
N ALA A 274 -29.77 -1.31 -15.48
CA ALA A 274 -30.49 -2.26 -14.64
C ALA A 274 -31.86 -2.65 -15.25
N PRO A 275 -32.38 -3.87 -14.99
CA PRO A 275 -33.63 -4.34 -15.60
C PRO A 275 -34.82 -3.41 -15.41
N CYS A 276 -34.96 -2.77 -14.23
CA CYS A 276 -36.02 -1.80 -13.97
C CYS A 276 -35.89 -0.55 -14.86
N GLN A 277 -34.68 -0.03 -15.05
CA GLN A 277 -34.39 1.15 -15.88
C GLN A 277 -34.63 0.90 -17.38
N ARG A 278 -34.56 -0.36 -17.80
CA ARG A 278 -34.77 -0.81 -19.18
C ARG A 278 -36.20 -1.30 -19.45
N ALA A 279 -37.09 -1.27 -18.45
CA ALA A 279 -38.50 -1.61 -18.63
C ALA A 279 -39.19 -0.68 -19.65
N LYS A 280 -40.16 -1.22 -20.40
CA LYS A 280 -40.90 -0.49 -21.45
C LYS A 280 -41.56 0.79 -20.91
N VAL A 281 -42.12 0.73 -19.70
CA VAL A 281 -42.77 1.88 -19.05
C VAL A 281 -41.78 3.02 -18.77
N VAL A 282 -40.53 2.70 -18.38
CA VAL A 282 -39.48 3.70 -18.15
C VAL A 282 -39.00 4.30 -19.47
N GLN A 283 -38.82 3.47 -20.50
CA GLN A 283 -38.42 3.95 -21.83
C GLN A 283 -39.48 4.89 -22.42
N LYS A 284 -40.76 4.55 -22.27
CA LYS A 284 -41.87 5.40 -22.67
C LYS A 284 -41.84 6.72 -21.90
N TRP A 285 -41.71 6.66 -20.57
CA TRP A 285 -41.65 7.85 -19.73
C TRP A 285 -40.53 8.82 -20.13
N LEU A 286 -39.31 8.30 -20.40
CA LEU A 286 -38.18 9.13 -20.84
C LEU A 286 -38.46 9.82 -22.17
N LYS A 287 -39.11 9.11 -23.11
CA LYS A 287 -39.49 9.67 -24.41
C LYS A 287 -40.56 10.75 -24.24
N ASP A 288 -41.57 10.50 -23.41
CA ASP A 288 -42.68 11.42 -23.15
C ASP A 288 -42.18 12.72 -22.45
N HIS A 289 -41.10 12.62 -21.66
CA HIS A 289 -40.44 13.75 -20.99
C HIS A 289 -39.22 14.29 -21.73
N THR A 290 -39.03 13.90 -23.00
CA THR A 290 -37.92 14.32 -23.88
C THR A 290 -36.51 14.19 -23.27
N VAL A 291 -36.32 13.22 -22.38
CA VAL A 291 -35.03 12.95 -21.72
C VAL A 291 -34.14 12.13 -22.65
N ASN A 292 -33.03 12.72 -23.09
CA ASN A 292 -32.04 12.01 -23.89
C ASN A 292 -31.18 11.11 -23.00
N ARG A 293 -31.25 9.79 -23.21
CA ARG A 293 -30.46 8.81 -22.45
C ARG A 293 -29.17 8.46 -23.20
N MET A 294 -28.05 8.52 -22.51
CA MET A 294 -26.75 8.08 -23.00
C MET A 294 -26.78 6.59 -23.34
N ASN A 295 -26.23 6.22 -24.50
CA ASN A 295 -25.91 4.83 -24.80
C ASN A 295 -24.82 4.37 -23.83
N TRP A 296 -25.05 3.32 -23.04
CA TRP A 296 -24.09 2.85 -22.03
C TRP A 296 -23.83 1.35 -22.16
N PRO A 297 -22.57 0.88 -22.19
CA PRO A 297 -22.28 -0.54 -22.30
C PRO A 297 -22.57 -1.27 -20.99
N GLY A 298 -23.44 -2.30 -21.02
CA GLY A 298 -23.77 -3.09 -19.83
C GLY A 298 -22.56 -3.78 -19.19
N GLN A 299 -22.63 -4.02 -17.87
CA GLN A 299 -21.53 -4.58 -17.05
C GLN A 299 -20.23 -3.76 -17.14
N SER A 300 -20.35 -2.44 -16.99
CA SER A 300 -19.22 -1.52 -16.92
C SER A 300 -19.12 -0.86 -15.53
N PRO A 301 -18.83 -1.61 -14.46
CA PRO A 301 -18.39 -0.98 -13.21
C PRO A 301 -17.04 -0.29 -13.49
N PRO A 302 -16.73 0.78 -12.73
CA PRO A 302 -16.41 2.11 -13.23
C PRO A 302 -15.31 2.12 -14.31
N PHE A 303 -15.55 2.94 -15.33
CA PHE A 303 -14.47 3.51 -16.16
C PHE A 303 -13.61 4.45 -15.32
#